data_AF-A0A2A5M5G5-F1
#
_entry.id   AF-A0A2A5M5G5-F1
#
_cell.length_a   1.000
_cell.length_b   1.000
_cell.length_c   1.000
_cell.angle_alpha   90.00
_cell.angle_beta   90.00
_cell.angle_gamma   90.00
#
_symmetry.space_group_name_H-M   'P 1'
#
loop_
_entity.id
_entity.type
_entity.pdbx_description
1 polymer ?
#
loop_
_entity_poly.entity_id
_entity_poly.type
_entity_poly.pdbx_seq_one_letter_code
_entity_poly.pdbx_strand_id
1 'polypeptide(L)'
;DLKQINAKDFLDVVYHHAKSGVDVMTIHAGINSRAAHIFKQSKRLTNIVSRGGSVLYAWMMMKDAENPFFEYYDDLLDICLKYDVTLSLGDALRPGSTHDASDGAQISELIELSFLTQRAWDVGVQVMIEGPGHMAINEIEANMQLEKRLCKGAPFYVLGPLVTDIGAGYDHISGAIGGAVAAASGADMLCYVTPA
;
A
#
# COMPACT_ATOMS: atom_id res chain seq x y z
N ASP A 1 -2.59 -23.77 1.55
CA ASP A 1 -1.44 -23.45 2.42
C ASP A 1 -0.51 -22.53 1.65
N LEU A 2 -0.02 -21.43 2.25
CA LEU A 2 0.93 -20.50 1.61
C LEU A 2 2.18 -21.22 1.09
N LYS A 3 2.59 -22.33 1.73
CA LYS A 3 3.73 -23.15 1.26
C LYS A 3 3.52 -23.79 -0.10
N GLN A 4 2.28 -23.96 -0.55
CA GLN A 4 1.96 -24.61 -1.82
C GLN A 4 1.80 -23.60 -2.96
N ILE A 5 1.68 -22.31 -2.64
CA ILE A 5 1.52 -21.24 -3.61
C ILE A 5 2.88 -20.93 -4.24
N ASN A 6 2.94 -20.87 -5.56
CA ASN A 6 4.08 -20.43 -6.35
C ASN A 6 3.93 -18.95 -6.73
N ALA A 7 5.03 -18.31 -7.10
CA ALA A 7 5.03 -16.88 -7.45
C ALA A 7 4.01 -16.54 -8.56
N LYS A 8 3.91 -17.39 -9.59
CA LYS A 8 3.01 -17.20 -10.73
C LYS A 8 1.52 -17.34 -10.37
N ASP A 9 1.19 -18.10 -9.33
CA ASP A 9 -0.21 -18.26 -8.88
C ASP A 9 -0.82 -16.91 -8.44
N PHE A 10 0.01 -15.98 -7.93
CA PHE A 10 -0.43 -14.62 -7.59
C PHE A 10 -0.83 -13.82 -8.84
N LEU A 11 -0.07 -13.95 -9.94
CA LEU A 11 -0.37 -13.29 -11.20
C LEU A 11 -1.59 -13.90 -11.89
N ASP A 12 -1.79 -15.22 -11.77
CA ASP A 12 -2.97 -15.89 -12.30
C ASP A 12 -4.25 -15.34 -11.66
N VAL A 13 -4.23 -15.06 -10.35
CA VAL A 13 -5.36 -14.42 -9.65
C VAL A 13 -5.63 -13.01 -10.20
N VAL A 14 -4.59 -12.21 -10.43
CA VAL A 14 -4.73 -10.88 -11.05
C VAL A 14 -5.34 -11.01 -12.44
N TYR A 15 -4.83 -11.90 -13.28
CA TYR A 15 -5.37 -12.16 -14.61
C TYR A 15 -6.85 -12.55 -14.58
N HIS A 16 -7.25 -13.43 -13.67
CA HIS A 16 -8.64 -13.85 -13.54
C HIS A 16 -9.56 -12.71 -13.09
N HIS A 17 -9.13 -11.85 -12.17
CA HIS A 17 -9.89 -10.65 -11.80
C HIS A 17 -9.97 -9.64 -12.95
N ALA A 18 -8.87 -9.43 -13.68
CA ALA A 18 -8.81 -8.48 -14.80
C ALA A 18 -9.76 -8.93 -15.92
N LYS A 19 -9.71 -10.23 -16.27
CA LYS A 19 -10.62 -10.83 -17.23
C LYS A 19 -12.09 -10.77 -16.80
N SER A 20 -12.36 -10.70 -15.50
CA SER A 20 -13.71 -10.60 -14.95
C SER A 20 -14.24 -9.16 -14.90
N GLY A 21 -13.44 -8.16 -15.30
CA GLY A 21 -13.86 -6.76 -15.38
C GLY A 21 -13.66 -5.96 -14.10
N VAL A 22 -12.67 -6.30 -13.26
CA VAL A 22 -12.28 -5.46 -12.13
C VAL A 22 -11.46 -4.27 -12.63
N ASP A 23 -11.93 -3.05 -12.38
CA ASP A 23 -11.32 -1.81 -12.92
C ASP A 23 -10.04 -1.39 -12.18
N VAL A 24 -9.95 -1.70 -10.89
CA VAL A 24 -8.87 -1.26 -10.00
C VAL A 24 -8.43 -2.41 -9.11
N MET A 25 -7.12 -2.63 -9.00
CA MET A 25 -6.57 -3.67 -8.13
C MET A 25 -5.51 -3.14 -7.18
N THR A 26 -5.70 -3.41 -5.89
CA THR A 26 -4.67 -3.20 -4.86
C THR A 26 -3.60 -4.26 -4.96
N ILE A 27 -2.40 -3.86 -5.39
CA ILE A 27 -1.23 -4.72 -5.52
C ILE A 27 -0.12 -4.24 -4.59
N HIS A 28 0.24 -5.09 -3.64
CA HIS A 28 1.28 -4.81 -2.64
C HIS A 28 2.67 -5.19 -3.19
N ALA A 29 3.10 -4.52 -4.26
CA ALA A 29 4.41 -4.76 -4.88
C ALA A 29 5.57 -4.03 -4.17
N GLY A 30 5.27 -3.06 -3.29
CA GLY A 30 6.28 -2.25 -2.60
C GLY A 30 7.04 -2.97 -1.48
N ILE A 31 6.46 -4.00 -0.87
CA ILE A 31 7.12 -4.82 0.15
C ILE A 31 8.08 -5.85 -0.48
N ASN A 32 9.16 -5.38 -1.08
CA ASN A 32 10.23 -6.24 -1.58
C ASN A 32 11.22 -6.62 -0.45
N SER A 33 12.25 -7.40 -0.78
CA SER A 33 13.26 -7.85 0.20
C SER A 33 13.94 -6.71 0.97
N ARG A 34 14.13 -5.54 0.34
CA ARG A 34 14.71 -4.35 0.99
C ARG A 34 13.76 -3.77 2.03
N ALA A 35 12.52 -3.50 1.63
CA ALA A 35 11.48 -2.99 2.53
C ALA A 35 11.18 -3.98 3.68
N ALA A 36 11.15 -5.28 3.37
CA ALA A 36 11.00 -6.36 4.34
C ALA A 36 12.15 -6.40 5.37
N HIS A 37 13.40 -6.13 4.94
CA HIS A 37 14.54 -6.03 5.85
C HIS A 37 14.42 -4.83 6.80
N ILE A 38 14.03 -3.67 6.27
CA ILE A 38 13.83 -2.45 7.06
C ILE A 38 12.69 -2.66 8.07
N PHE A 39 11.59 -3.28 7.66
CA PHE A 39 10.49 -3.66 8.55
C PHE A 39 10.97 -4.49 9.76
N LYS A 40 11.83 -5.50 9.55
CA LYS A 40 12.40 -6.30 10.65
C LYS A 40 13.22 -5.44 11.63
N GLN A 41 13.84 -4.37 11.16
CA GLN A 41 14.61 -3.44 11.99
C GLN A 41 13.74 -2.42 12.73
N SER A 42 12.58 -2.03 12.18
CA SER A 42 11.67 -1.04 12.77
C SER A 42 11.12 -1.45 14.15
N LYS A 43 11.02 -2.76 14.45
CA LYS A 43 10.48 -3.29 15.73
C LYS A 43 9.12 -2.66 16.10
N ARG A 44 8.22 -2.54 15.12
CA ARG A 44 6.91 -1.92 15.27
C ARG A 44 6.09 -2.48 16.42
N LEU A 45 5.29 -1.63 17.05
CA LEU A 45 4.35 -2.01 18.09
C LEU A 45 3.25 -2.92 17.52
N THR A 46 2.74 -2.61 16.33
CA THR A 46 1.61 -3.31 15.70
C THR A 46 1.98 -4.21 14.52
N ASN A 47 3.28 -4.40 14.24
CA ASN A 47 3.78 -5.19 13.11
C ASN A 47 3.19 -4.74 11.75
N ILE A 48 2.87 -5.70 10.86
CA ILE A 48 2.20 -5.46 9.59
C ILE A 48 0.70 -5.65 9.80
N VAL A 49 -0.06 -4.55 9.69
CA VAL A 49 -1.53 -4.58 9.79
C VAL A 49 -2.24 -4.71 8.44
N SER A 50 -1.51 -4.56 7.33
CA SER A 50 -2.05 -4.87 6.01
C SER A 50 -2.27 -6.38 5.87
N ARG A 51 -3.50 -6.80 5.59
CA ARG A 51 -3.80 -8.21 5.30
C ARG A 51 -3.04 -8.70 4.07
N GLY A 52 -3.06 -7.94 2.97
CA GLY A 52 -2.34 -8.31 1.75
C GLY A 52 -0.83 -8.30 1.97
N GLY A 53 -0.33 -7.26 2.63
CA GLY A 53 1.08 -7.13 2.99
C GLY A 53 1.60 -8.25 3.88
N SER A 54 0.87 -8.60 4.94
CA SER A 54 1.26 -9.67 5.87
C SER A 54 1.27 -11.05 5.21
N VAL A 55 0.30 -11.33 4.32
CA VAL A 55 0.25 -12.57 3.54
C VAL A 55 1.45 -12.69 2.61
N LEU A 56 1.79 -11.63 1.87
CA LEU A 56 2.95 -11.63 0.98
C LEU A 56 4.26 -11.75 1.76
N TYR A 57 4.42 -10.97 2.83
CA TYR A 57 5.60 -11.05 3.69
C TYR A 57 5.78 -12.45 4.27
N ALA A 58 4.70 -13.07 4.78
CA ALA A 58 4.74 -14.44 5.27
C ALA A 58 5.16 -15.43 4.16
N TRP A 59 4.58 -15.30 2.96
CA TRP A 59 4.95 -16.12 1.81
C TRP A 59 6.44 -15.98 1.44
N MET A 60 6.94 -14.74 1.34
CA MET A 60 8.35 -14.43 1.05
C MET A 60 9.28 -15.10 2.05
N MET A 61 8.98 -14.98 3.35
CA MET A 61 9.81 -15.57 4.41
C MET A 61 9.74 -17.10 4.45
N MET A 62 8.60 -17.68 4.09
CA MET A 62 8.42 -19.14 4.07
C MET A 62 9.08 -19.80 2.85
N LYS A 63 9.20 -19.06 1.74
CA LYS A 63 9.78 -19.52 0.48
C LYS A 63 11.23 -19.09 0.28
N ASP A 64 11.74 -18.18 1.12
CA ASP A 64 13.01 -17.48 0.93
C ASP A 64 13.10 -16.89 -0.49
N ALA A 65 12.05 -16.15 -0.86
CA ALA A 65 11.83 -15.63 -2.21
C ALA A 65 11.48 -14.14 -2.18
N GLU A 66 11.68 -13.46 -3.31
CA GLU A 66 11.26 -12.08 -3.51
C GLU A 66 9.73 -11.98 -3.65
N ASN A 67 9.17 -10.81 -3.39
CA ASN A 67 7.77 -10.51 -3.62
C ASN A 67 7.41 -10.79 -5.10
N PRO A 68 6.43 -11.67 -5.38
CA PRO A 68 6.11 -12.09 -6.74
C PRO A 68 5.62 -10.93 -7.61
N PHE A 69 4.90 -9.96 -7.03
CA PHE A 69 4.48 -8.77 -7.78
C PHE A 69 5.63 -7.82 -8.08
N PHE A 70 6.69 -7.82 -7.24
CA PHE A 70 7.89 -7.03 -7.49
C PHE A 70 8.80 -7.72 -8.53
N GLU A 71 9.04 -9.02 -8.37
CA GLU A 71 9.89 -9.83 -9.25
C GLU A 71 9.33 -9.89 -10.67
N TYR A 72 8.02 -10.09 -10.81
CA TYR A 72 7.32 -10.22 -12.09
C TYR A 72 6.47 -8.98 -12.41
N TYR A 73 6.95 -7.79 -12.04
CA TYR A 73 6.18 -6.55 -12.22
C TYR A 73 5.84 -6.27 -13.69
N ASP A 74 6.72 -6.60 -14.64
CA ASP A 74 6.45 -6.36 -16.07
C ASP A 74 5.32 -7.28 -16.58
N ASP A 75 5.27 -8.54 -16.13
CA ASP A 75 4.16 -9.45 -16.45
C ASP A 75 2.83 -8.96 -15.85
N LEU A 76 2.88 -8.38 -14.65
CA LEU A 76 1.72 -7.73 -14.04
C LEU A 76 1.23 -6.54 -14.88
N LEU A 77 2.16 -5.70 -15.34
CA LEU A 77 1.84 -4.54 -16.18
C LEU A 77 1.23 -4.97 -17.52
N ASP A 78 1.71 -6.05 -18.14
CA ASP A 78 1.12 -6.60 -19.37
C ASP A 78 -0.35 -7.01 -19.16
N ILE A 79 -0.67 -7.61 -18.01
CA ILE A 79 -2.07 -7.94 -17.64
C ILE A 79 -2.88 -6.66 -17.49
N CYS A 80 -2.38 -5.69 -16.71
CA CYS A 80 -3.10 -4.44 -16.45
C CYS A 80 -3.34 -3.64 -17.74
N LEU A 81 -2.33 -3.52 -18.60
CA LEU A 81 -2.43 -2.80 -19.88
C LEU A 81 -3.45 -3.46 -20.81
N LYS A 82 -3.44 -4.80 -20.89
CA LYS A 82 -4.35 -5.55 -21.77
C LYS A 82 -5.82 -5.37 -21.42
N TYR A 83 -6.12 -5.23 -20.14
CA TYR A 83 -7.50 -5.17 -19.62
C TYR A 83 -7.89 -3.78 -19.09
N ASP A 84 -7.05 -2.76 -19.28
CA ASP A 84 -7.20 -1.39 -18.77
C ASP A 84 -7.49 -1.33 -17.25
N VAL A 85 -6.74 -2.13 -16.49
CA VAL A 85 -6.84 -2.15 -15.02
C VAL A 85 -5.92 -1.07 -14.45
N THR A 86 -6.47 -0.20 -13.62
CA THR A 86 -5.67 0.75 -12.83
C THR A 86 -5.02 0.05 -11.65
N LEU A 87 -3.71 0.26 -11.48
CA LEU A 87 -2.99 -0.22 -10.32
C LEU A 87 -3.21 0.71 -9.13
N SER A 88 -3.78 0.18 -8.05
CA SER A 88 -3.68 0.77 -6.73
C SER A 88 -2.45 0.17 -6.04
N LEU A 89 -1.34 0.89 -6.01
CA LEU A 89 -0.11 0.37 -5.40
C LEU A 89 -0.26 0.39 -3.88
N GLY A 90 -0.44 -0.81 -3.31
CA GLY A 90 -0.83 -1.03 -1.92
C GLY A 90 0.26 -0.72 -0.91
N ASP A 91 -0.15 -0.32 0.29
CA ASP A 91 0.68 0.10 1.41
C ASP A 91 0.87 -1.03 2.44
N ALA A 92 1.62 -2.06 2.07
CA ALA A 92 1.80 -3.25 2.92
C ALA A 92 2.36 -2.90 4.30
N LEU A 93 3.25 -1.92 4.35
CA LEU A 93 3.92 -1.42 5.53
C LEU A 93 3.27 -0.13 6.03
N ARG A 94 1.96 0.09 5.83
CA ARG A 94 1.27 1.17 6.54
C ARG A 94 1.32 1.01 8.06
N PRO A 95 1.30 2.11 8.83
CA PRO A 95 1.25 2.07 10.29
C PRO A 95 -0.12 1.60 10.80
N GLY A 96 -0.10 0.71 11.79
CA GLY A 96 -1.29 0.22 12.51
C GLY A 96 -1.49 0.84 13.89
N SER A 97 -0.63 1.79 14.25
CA SER A 97 -0.76 2.64 15.44
C SER A 97 -0.11 3.97 15.16
N THR A 98 -0.50 5.02 15.88
CA THR A 98 0.17 6.33 15.77
C THR A 98 1.65 6.26 16.18
N HIS A 99 2.04 5.24 16.96
CA HIS A 99 3.45 5.02 17.33
C HIS A 99 4.31 4.58 16.15
N ASP A 100 3.74 3.81 15.22
CA ASP A 100 4.46 3.26 14.07
C ASP A 100 4.42 4.21 12.85
N ALA A 101 3.76 5.38 12.98
CA ALA A 101 3.57 6.34 11.92
C ALA A 101 4.90 6.95 11.45
N SER A 102 5.01 7.17 10.14
CA SER A 102 6.17 7.78 9.47
C SER A 102 7.50 7.05 9.71
N ASP A 103 7.47 5.79 10.12
CA ASP A 103 8.67 5.01 10.40
C ASP A 103 9.46 4.64 9.12
N GLY A 104 10.66 4.10 9.32
CA GLY A 104 11.51 3.67 8.20
C GLY A 104 10.85 2.63 7.30
N ALA A 105 9.99 1.75 7.82
CA ALA A 105 9.32 0.72 7.04
C ALA A 105 8.29 1.33 6.08
N GLN A 106 7.44 2.23 6.58
CA GLN A 106 6.45 2.95 5.77
C GLN A 106 7.14 3.75 4.67
N ILE A 107 8.15 4.55 5.03
CA ILE A 107 8.83 5.42 4.06
C ILE A 107 9.63 4.59 3.05
N SER A 108 10.22 3.46 3.47
CA SER A 108 10.94 2.58 2.54
C SER A 108 10.04 2.00 1.46
N GLU A 109 8.82 1.57 1.82
CA GLU A 109 7.86 1.08 0.84
C GLU A 109 7.40 2.20 -0.08
N LEU A 110 7.07 3.39 0.46
CA LEU A 110 6.65 4.54 -0.35
C LEU A 110 7.69 4.90 -1.42
N ILE A 111 8.98 4.82 -1.07
CA ILE A 111 10.07 5.01 -2.04
C ILE A 111 10.00 3.95 -3.15
N GLU A 112 9.76 2.68 -2.82
CA GLU A 112 9.60 1.63 -3.84
C GLU A 112 8.39 1.87 -4.72
N LEU A 113 7.26 2.27 -4.14
CA LEU A 113 6.06 2.59 -4.90
C LEU A 113 6.35 3.68 -5.93
N SER A 114 7.14 4.71 -5.59
CA SER A 114 7.52 5.76 -6.54
C SER A 114 8.26 5.26 -7.78
N PHE A 115 9.11 4.23 -7.63
CA PHE A 115 9.82 3.63 -8.75
C PHE A 115 8.89 2.74 -9.58
N LEU A 116 8.02 1.99 -8.92
CA LEU A 116 7.01 1.15 -9.58
C LEU A 116 6.00 2.01 -10.37
N THR A 117 5.58 3.15 -9.84
CA THR A 117 4.75 4.14 -10.53
C THR A 117 5.38 4.57 -11.86
N GLN A 118 6.68 4.92 -11.85
CA GLN A 118 7.34 5.32 -13.08
C GLN A 118 7.36 4.17 -14.10
N ARG A 119 7.70 2.96 -13.67
CA ARG A 119 7.71 1.78 -14.54
C ARG A 119 6.34 1.50 -15.17
N ALA A 120 5.27 1.64 -14.40
CA ALA A 120 3.90 1.47 -14.89
C ALA A 120 3.53 2.56 -15.91
N TRP A 121 3.86 3.82 -15.64
CA TRP A 121 3.62 4.92 -16.57
C TRP A 121 4.41 4.80 -17.87
N ASP A 122 5.65 4.29 -17.83
CA ASP A 122 6.48 4.08 -19.01
C ASP A 122 5.82 3.14 -20.04
N VAL A 123 4.91 2.26 -19.60
CA VAL A 123 4.15 1.34 -20.45
C VAL A 123 2.65 1.69 -20.55
N GLY A 124 2.24 2.84 -20.02
CA GLY A 124 0.88 3.36 -20.14
C GLY A 124 -0.15 2.76 -19.18
N VAL A 125 0.27 2.10 -18.10
CA VAL A 125 -0.64 1.62 -17.04
C VAL A 125 -0.96 2.74 -16.06
N GLN A 126 -2.25 2.92 -15.77
CA GLN A 126 -2.75 3.92 -14.82
C GLN A 126 -2.40 3.51 -13.39
N VAL A 127 -2.01 4.47 -12.54
CA VAL A 127 -1.57 4.22 -11.16
C VAL A 127 -2.15 5.23 -10.19
N MET A 128 -2.57 4.74 -9.02
CA MET A 128 -2.71 5.50 -7.78
C MET A 128 -1.93 4.81 -6.65
N ILE A 129 -1.60 5.54 -5.59
CA ILE A 129 -0.79 5.07 -4.46
C ILE A 129 -1.71 4.92 -3.25
N GLU A 130 -1.59 3.83 -2.50
CA GLU A 130 -2.24 3.70 -1.20
C GLU A 130 -1.36 4.26 -0.07
N GLY A 131 -2.00 4.80 0.96
CA GLY A 131 -1.34 5.54 2.03
C GLY A 131 -1.90 5.27 3.43
N PRO A 132 -1.24 5.83 4.45
CA PRO A 132 -1.30 5.38 5.83
C PRO A 132 -2.69 5.20 6.43
N GLY A 133 -2.71 4.32 7.44
CA GLY A 133 -3.84 4.08 8.33
C GLY A 133 -3.80 4.95 9.59
N HIS A 134 -2.91 4.67 10.54
CA HIS A 134 -2.86 5.41 11.83
C HIS A 134 -1.75 6.46 11.82
N MET A 135 -2.08 7.71 12.12
CA MET A 135 -1.13 8.83 12.06
C MET A 135 -1.56 10.01 12.91
N ALA A 136 -0.71 10.50 13.81
CA ALA A 136 -1.01 11.69 14.59
C ALA A 136 -1.21 12.91 13.67
N ILE A 137 -2.13 13.80 14.03
CA ILE A 137 -2.60 14.89 13.14
C ILE A 137 -1.48 15.78 12.61
N ASN A 138 -0.41 15.98 13.40
CA ASN A 138 0.73 16.83 13.05
C ASN A 138 1.71 16.18 12.05
N GLU A 139 1.54 14.90 11.73
CA GLU A 139 2.39 14.18 10.77
C GLU A 139 1.73 14.07 9.38
N ILE A 140 0.40 14.26 9.29
CA ILE A 140 -0.39 14.00 8.09
C ILE A 140 0.08 14.86 6.91
N GLU A 141 0.20 16.18 7.09
CA GLU A 141 0.58 17.09 6.02
C GLU A 141 1.94 16.71 5.43
N ALA A 142 2.93 16.43 6.29
CA ALA A 142 4.26 16.04 5.85
C ALA A 142 4.23 14.72 5.06
N ASN A 143 3.40 13.76 5.46
CA ASN A 143 3.25 12.50 4.73
C ASN A 143 2.63 12.70 3.34
N MET A 144 1.58 13.53 3.24
CA MET A 144 0.95 13.85 1.95
C MET A 144 1.95 14.54 1.01
N GLN A 145 2.69 15.55 1.50
CA GLN A 145 3.69 16.25 0.69
C GLN A 145 4.83 15.34 0.25
N LEU A 146 5.25 14.41 1.11
CA LEU A 146 6.29 13.44 0.78
C LEU A 146 5.84 12.49 -0.33
N GLU A 147 4.64 11.91 -0.24
CA GLU A 147 4.09 11.06 -1.29
C GLU A 147 4.01 11.82 -2.60
N LYS A 148 3.39 13.01 -2.61
CA LYS A 148 3.21 13.80 -3.83
C LYS A 148 4.54 14.11 -4.49
N ARG A 149 5.58 14.35 -3.70
CA ARG A 149 6.91 14.61 -4.21
C ARG A 149 7.57 13.36 -4.80
N LEU A 150 7.54 12.24 -4.09
CA LEU A 150 8.21 11.01 -4.51
C LEU A 150 7.48 10.37 -5.69
N CYS A 151 6.17 10.22 -5.60
CA CYS A 151 5.31 9.58 -6.59
C CYS A 151 4.83 10.55 -7.69
N LYS A 152 5.49 11.70 -7.85
CA LYS A 152 5.34 12.63 -8.98
C LYS A 152 3.89 13.11 -9.19
N GLY A 153 3.17 13.30 -8.09
CA GLY A 153 1.77 13.73 -8.11
C GLY A 153 0.77 12.67 -8.55
N ALA A 154 1.14 11.38 -8.53
CA ALA A 154 0.16 10.30 -8.67
C ALA A 154 -1.00 10.48 -7.67
N PRO A 155 -2.24 10.06 -8.00
CA PRO A 155 -3.35 10.13 -7.07
C PRO A 155 -3.06 9.36 -5.79
N PHE A 156 -3.37 9.95 -4.64
CA PHE A 156 -3.10 9.36 -3.34
C PHE A 156 -4.39 8.93 -2.64
N TYR A 157 -4.48 7.64 -2.31
CA TYR A 157 -5.63 6.97 -1.73
C TYR A 157 -5.33 6.55 -0.29
N VAL A 158 -5.93 7.23 0.70
CA VAL A 158 -5.55 7.04 2.11
C VAL A 158 -6.67 6.39 2.94
N LEU A 159 -6.32 5.58 3.94
CA LEU A 159 -7.28 4.93 4.85
C LEU A 159 -7.45 5.73 6.14
N GLY A 160 -8.49 6.56 6.24
CA GLY A 160 -8.60 7.56 7.32
C GLY A 160 -7.76 8.79 6.97
N PRO A 161 -6.63 9.09 7.64
CA PRO A 161 -6.00 8.30 8.72
C PRO A 161 -6.62 8.49 10.11
N LEU A 162 -6.47 7.51 10.99
CA LEU A 162 -6.89 7.58 12.39
C LEU A 162 -5.88 8.44 13.18
N VAL A 163 -6.34 9.56 13.73
CA VAL A 163 -5.50 10.52 14.48
C VAL A 163 -5.22 10.10 15.91
N THR A 164 -5.89 9.05 16.39
CA THR A 164 -5.70 8.48 17.72
C THR A 164 -6.15 7.01 17.74
N ASP A 165 -5.48 6.21 18.59
CA ASP A 165 -5.69 4.76 18.71
C ASP A 165 -6.64 4.37 19.87
N ILE A 166 -7.12 5.33 20.66
CA ILE A 166 -7.94 5.06 21.85
C ILE A 166 -9.45 5.09 21.58
N GLY A 167 -9.84 5.26 20.31
CA GLY A 167 -11.21 5.51 19.87
C GLY A 167 -11.97 4.28 19.39
N ALA A 168 -11.56 3.06 19.73
CA ALA A 168 -12.18 1.83 19.24
C ALA A 168 -13.72 1.85 19.41
N GLY A 169 -14.46 1.49 18.35
CA GLY A 169 -15.92 1.67 18.27
C GLY A 169 -16.35 3.02 17.67
N TYR A 170 -15.40 3.96 17.54
CA TYR A 170 -15.58 5.32 17.04
C TYR A 170 -14.51 5.72 16.02
N ASP A 171 -13.84 4.75 15.39
CA ASP A 171 -12.72 5.02 14.48
C ASP A 171 -13.13 5.81 13.24
N HIS A 172 -14.39 5.71 12.81
CA HIS A 172 -14.96 6.61 11.80
C HIS A 172 -14.81 8.11 12.15
N ILE A 173 -14.86 8.50 13.42
CA ILE A 173 -14.68 9.90 13.86
C ILE A 173 -13.20 10.28 13.80
N SER A 174 -12.32 9.44 14.35
CA SER A 174 -10.87 9.61 14.31
C SER A 174 -10.37 9.70 12.86
N GLY A 175 -10.81 8.77 12.03
CA GLY A 175 -10.54 8.68 10.61
C GLY A 175 -11.09 9.87 9.80
N ALA A 176 -12.27 10.39 10.15
CA ALA A 176 -12.82 11.56 9.47
C ALA A 176 -11.99 12.83 9.75
N ILE A 177 -11.47 13.00 10.97
CA ILE A 177 -10.58 14.13 11.31
C ILE A 177 -9.30 14.05 10.49
N GLY A 178 -8.62 12.90 10.49
CA GLY A 178 -7.39 12.73 9.74
C GLY A 178 -7.61 12.79 8.23
N GLY A 179 -8.70 12.20 7.72
CA GLY A 179 -9.05 12.24 6.31
C GLY A 179 -9.35 13.63 5.79
N ALA A 180 -10.00 14.48 6.58
CA ALA A 180 -10.20 15.88 6.23
C ALA A 180 -8.87 16.65 6.12
N VAL A 181 -7.94 16.42 7.05
CA VAL A 181 -6.59 17.02 7.01
C VAL A 181 -5.78 16.49 5.82
N ALA A 182 -5.84 15.18 5.56
CA ALA A 182 -5.16 14.53 4.44
C ALA A 182 -5.67 15.08 3.09
N ALA A 183 -6.98 15.17 2.90
CA ALA A 183 -7.59 15.74 1.70
C ALA A 183 -7.21 17.22 1.52
N ALA A 184 -7.25 18.02 2.59
CA ALA A 184 -6.79 19.41 2.54
C ALA A 184 -5.29 19.55 2.20
N SER A 185 -4.51 18.50 2.48
CA SER A 185 -3.06 18.45 2.25
C SER A 185 -2.67 17.75 0.94
N GLY A 186 -3.64 17.24 0.15
CA GLY A 186 -3.41 16.71 -1.19
C GLY A 186 -3.84 15.26 -1.45
N ALA A 187 -4.50 14.55 -0.51
CA ALA A 187 -5.08 13.25 -0.83
C ALA A 187 -6.22 13.38 -1.86
N ASP A 188 -6.31 12.45 -2.81
CA ASP A 188 -7.30 12.49 -3.91
C ASP A 188 -8.48 11.54 -3.66
N MET A 189 -8.28 10.50 -2.86
CA MET A 189 -9.32 9.54 -2.49
C MET A 189 -9.18 9.13 -1.03
N LEU A 190 -10.31 9.01 -0.34
CA LEU A 190 -10.38 8.59 1.07
C LEU A 190 -11.09 7.24 1.17
N CYS A 191 -10.40 6.23 1.68
CA CYS A 191 -11.02 4.97 2.09
C CYS A 191 -11.72 5.22 3.42
N TYR A 192 -13.03 4.98 3.45
CA TYR A 192 -13.82 5.16 4.66
C TYR A 192 -13.41 4.18 5.76
N VAL A 193 -13.62 4.60 7.01
CA VAL A 193 -13.43 3.79 8.21
C VAL A 193 -14.78 3.66 8.89
N THR A 194 -15.17 2.45 9.26
CA THR A 194 -16.42 2.19 9.96
C THR A 194 -16.29 2.42 11.47
N PRO A 195 -17.40 2.49 12.23
CA PRO A 195 -17.33 2.51 13.69
C PRO A 195 -16.69 1.24 14.29
N ALA A 196 -16.99 0.08 13.70
CA ALA A 196 -16.48 -1.23 14.11
C ALA A 196 -15.13 -1.54 13.46
#